data_AF-V7BAY1-F1
#
_entry.id   AF-V7BAY1-F1
#
_cell.length_a   1.000
_cell.length_b   1.000
_cell.length_c   1.000
_cell.angle_alpha   90.00
_cell.angle_beta   90.00
_cell.angle_gamma   90.00
#
_symmetry.space_group_name_H-M   'P 1'
#
loop_
_entity.id
_entity.type
_entity.pdbx_description
1 polymer ?
#
loop_
_entity_poly.entity_id
_entity_poly.type
_entity_poly.pdbx_seq_one_letter_code
_entity_poly.pdbx_strand_id
1 'polypeptide(L)'
;MEEDMSSSVTAINSSNIGFQLLKKQGWKEGTGLGVSEQGRLEPVETYIKNNKRGLGAEQVKKKALKVKPDRSDSSKETSQQDHLPKKKSKTFSKRMRKMQEFEKKMQEKEFERAFFREFWPDNV
;
A
#
# COMPACT_ATOMS: atom_id res chain seq x y z
N MET A 1 -11.52 10.76 -5.69
CA MET A 1 -12.28 9.90 -4.77
C MET A 1 -11.61 10.06 -3.43
N GLU A 2 -12.10 11.03 -2.68
CA GLU A 2 -11.79 11.21 -1.26
C GLU A 2 -12.51 10.05 -0.58
N GLU A 3 -11.78 9.12 0.03
CA GLU A 3 -12.41 8.14 0.91
C GLU A 3 -12.64 8.84 2.23
N ASP A 4 -13.89 9.22 2.47
CA ASP A 4 -14.35 9.79 3.71
C ASP A 4 -13.99 8.82 4.85
N MET A 5 -12.93 9.17 5.58
CA MET A 5 -12.68 8.66 6.92
C MET A 5 -13.95 8.96 7.71
N SER A 6 -14.76 7.93 7.95
CA SER A 6 -15.84 7.94 8.93
C SER A 6 -15.20 8.20 10.29
N SER A 7 -14.98 9.48 10.56
CA SER A 7 -14.37 9.99 11.76
C SER A 7 -15.32 9.66 12.89
N SER A 8 -14.79 8.94 13.86
CA SER A 8 -15.41 8.51 15.10
C SER A 8 -15.72 9.71 16.01
N VAL A 9 -16.45 10.70 15.50
CA VAL A 9 -16.84 11.92 16.24
C VAL A 9 -18.22 11.74 16.87
N THR A 10 -18.91 10.64 16.59
CA THR A 10 -20.23 10.34 17.18
C THR A 10 -20.06 9.54 18.47
N ALA A 11 -20.61 10.10 19.56
CA ALA A 11 -20.69 9.43 20.85
C ALA A 11 -21.39 8.06 20.72
N ILE A 12 -20.92 7.08 21.48
CA ILE A 12 -21.49 5.73 21.49
C ILE A 12 -22.94 5.82 21.98
N ASN A 13 -23.87 5.22 21.22
CA ASN A 13 -25.29 5.22 21.57
C ASN A 13 -25.56 4.52 22.92
N SER A 14 -26.54 5.02 23.68
CA SER A 14 -26.94 4.47 24.99
C SER A 14 -27.51 3.04 24.95
N SER A 15 -27.95 2.57 23.80
CA SER A 15 -28.35 1.18 23.57
C SER A 15 -27.17 0.21 23.51
N ASN A 16 -25.94 0.71 23.33
CA ASN A 16 -24.74 -0.12 23.28
C ASN A 16 -24.43 -0.73 24.66
N ILE A 17 -24.18 -2.04 24.68
CA ILE A 17 -23.91 -2.79 25.92
C ILE A 17 -22.67 -2.23 26.65
N GLY A 18 -21.63 -1.85 25.91
CA GLY A 18 -20.42 -1.25 26.46
C GLY A 18 -20.68 0.10 27.12
N PHE A 19 -21.50 0.95 26.50
CA PHE A 19 -21.93 2.23 27.09
C PHE A 19 -22.66 2.00 28.42
N GLN A 20 -23.61 1.05 28.45
CA GLN A 20 -24.39 0.74 29.65
C GLN A 20 -23.49 0.18 30.77
N LEU A 21 -22.52 -0.67 30.41
CA LEU A 21 -21.58 -1.23 31.38
C LEU A 21 -20.69 -0.14 31.99
N LEU A 22 -20.10 0.72 31.16
CA LEU A 22 -19.28 1.84 31.64
C LEU A 22 -20.07 2.72 32.61
N LYS A 23 -21.30 3.11 32.24
CA LYS A 23 -22.18 3.91 33.09
C LYS A 23 -22.49 3.23 34.42
N LYS A 24 -22.74 1.90 34.42
CA LYS A 24 -22.94 1.11 35.64
C LYS A 24 -21.70 1.05 36.54
N GLN A 25 -20.52 1.11 35.96
CA GLN A 25 -19.24 1.15 36.69
C GLN A 25 -18.85 2.57 37.15
N GLY A 26 -19.77 3.53 37.05
CA GLY A 26 -19.56 4.90 37.53
C GLY A 26 -18.88 5.84 36.54
N TRP A 27 -18.62 5.40 35.30
CA TRP A 27 -18.15 6.30 34.25
C TRP A 27 -19.28 7.27 33.83
N LYS A 28 -18.90 8.52 33.54
CA LYS A 28 -19.82 9.58 33.12
C LYS A 28 -19.55 9.93 31.66
N GLU A 29 -20.62 10.14 30.91
CA GLU A 29 -20.50 10.57 29.53
C GLU A 29 -19.81 11.93 29.44
N GLY A 30 -18.85 12.06 28.53
CA GLY A 30 -18.06 13.28 28.34
C GLY A 30 -16.85 13.40 29.27
N THR A 31 -16.62 12.46 30.20
CA THR A 31 -15.40 12.47 31.04
C THR A 31 -14.40 11.40 30.63
N GLY A 32 -13.12 11.70 30.85
CA GLY A 32 -12.03 10.76 30.60
C GLY A 32 -12.02 9.61 31.60
N LEU A 33 -11.38 8.50 31.24
CA LEU A 33 -11.20 7.37 32.15
C LEU A 33 -10.07 7.62 33.16
N GLY A 34 -10.15 6.99 34.33
CA GLY A 34 -9.12 7.07 35.37
C GLY A 34 -9.58 7.82 36.62
N VAL A 35 -8.77 7.75 37.70
CA VAL A 35 -9.12 8.29 39.03
C VAL A 35 -9.39 9.80 39.00
N SER A 36 -8.67 10.53 38.15
CA SER A 36 -8.80 11.97 37.97
C SER A 36 -9.37 12.33 36.61
N GLU A 37 -10.09 11.39 35.97
CA GLU A 37 -10.67 11.56 34.63
C GLU A 37 -9.63 11.96 33.56
N GLN A 38 -8.36 11.57 33.76
CA GLN A 38 -7.21 12.03 32.97
C GLN A 38 -7.07 11.33 31.60
N GLY A 39 -7.88 10.31 31.35
CA GLY A 39 -7.89 9.56 30.10
C GLY A 39 -8.35 10.43 28.93
N ARG A 40 -7.86 10.11 27.73
CA ARG A 40 -8.30 10.77 26.50
C ARG A 40 -9.78 10.53 26.25
N LEU A 41 -10.49 11.57 25.83
CA LEU A 41 -11.88 11.48 25.37
C LEU A 41 -11.96 10.84 23.98
N GLU A 42 -11.02 11.21 23.12
CA GLU A 42 -10.99 10.80 21.71
C GLU A 42 -10.01 9.64 21.47
N PRO A 43 -10.39 8.65 20.63
CA PRO A 43 -9.50 7.60 20.18
C PRO A 43 -8.20 8.13 19.56
N VAL A 44 -7.16 7.30 19.57
CA VAL A 44 -5.90 7.63 18.89
C VAL A 44 -6.09 7.47 17.39
N GLU A 45 -5.81 8.52 16.62
CA GLU A 45 -5.81 8.43 15.17
C GLU A 45 -4.75 7.45 14.69
N THR A 46 -5.11 6.63 13.71
CA THR A 46 -4.20 5.68 13.08
C THR A 46 -4.18 5.90 11.57
N TYR A 47 -3.03 5.66 10.96
CA TYR A 47 -2.85 5.77 9.53
C TYR A 47 -2.63 4.39 8.92
N ILE A 48 -3.40 4.07 7.88
CA ILE A 48 -3.20 2.83 7.13
C ILE A 48 -1.98 3.01 6.23
N LYS A 49 -1.01 2.11 6.35
CA LYS A 49 0.18 2.09 5.50
C LYS A 49 -0.07 1.21 4.27
N ASN A 50 -0.38 1.82 3.13
CA ASN A 50 -0.65 1.08 1.89
C ASN A 50 0.63 0.62 1.17
N ASN A 51 1.82 1.02 1.62
CA ASN A 51 3.09 0.65 0.97
C ASN A 51 3.84 -0.44 1.74
N LYS A 52 4.71 -1.18 1.04
CA LYS A 52 5.56 -2.23 1.62
C LYS A 52 6.97 -1.74 1.95
N ARG A 53 7.23 -0.42 1.92
CA ARG A 53 8.58 0.13 2.14
C ARG A 53 8.91 0.20 3.63
N GLY A 54 10.19 0.14 3.97
CA GLY A 54 10.66 0.29 5.35
C GLY A 54 10.25 1.62 5.98
N LEU A 55 10.19 1.68 7.30
CA LEU A 55 10.07 2.94 8.03
C LEU A 55 11.31 3.81 7.73
N GLY A 56 11.12 5.12 7.58
CA GLY A 56 12.21 6.04 7.21
C GLY A 56 12.60 6.04 5.73
N ALA A 57 12.01 5.18 4.89
CA ALA A 57 12.29 5.20 3.46
C ALA A 57 11.74 6.49 2.81
N GLU A 58 12.55 7.15 1.97
CA GLU A 58 12.22 8.44 1.36
C GLU A 58 10.90 8.37 0.56
N GLN A 59 9.89 9.13 0.94
CA GLN A 59 8.57 9.06 0.31
C GLN A 59 8.64 9.47 -1.17
N VAL A 60 8.21 8.59 -2.07
CA VAL A 60 8.09 8.93 -3.48
C VAL A 60 6.91 9.89 -3.59
N LYS A 61 7.21 11.19 -3.73
CA LYS A 61 6.21 12.20 -4.06
C LYS A 61 5.57 11.77 -5.37
N LYS A 62 4.29 11.40 -5.35
CA LYS A 62 3.52 11.13 -6.56
C LYS A 62 3.58 12.41 -7.39
N LYS A 63 4.37 12.42 -8.46
CA LYS A 63 4.37 13.53 -9.41
C LYS A 63 2.96 13.58 -9.98
N ALA A 64 2.23 14.65 -9.68
CA ALA A 64 0.94 14.91 -10.30
C ALA A 64 1.16 14.83 -11.81
N LEU A 65 0.59 13.79 -12.43
CA LEU A 65 0.53 13.68 -13.88
C LEU A 65 -0.27 14.90 -14.34
N LYS A 66 0.41 15.89 -14.89
CA LYS A 66 -0.24 16.99 -15.62
C LYS A 66 -0.94 16.36 -16.81
N VAL A 67 -2.23 16.08 -16.67
CA VAL A 67 -3.13 15.81 -17.79
C VAL A 67 -3.08 17.07 -18.66
N LYS A 68 -2.43 16.98 -19.83
CA LYS A 68 -2.54 18.04 -20.83
C LYS A 68 -3.96 17.99 -21.39
N PRO A 69 -4.69 19.13 -21.46
CA PRO A 69 -5.98 19.15 -22.12
C PRO A 69 -5.77 18.92 -23.62
N ASP A 70 -6.45 17.90 -24.10
CA ASP A 70 -6.64 17.54 -25.50
C ASP A 70 -7.22 18.75 -26.26
N ARG A 71 -6.59 19.15 -27.36
CA ARG A 71 -7.12 20.15 -28.28
C ARG A 71 -7.09 19.60 -29.71
N SER A 72 -8.32 19.33 -30.18
CA SER A 72 -8.84 19.52 -31.55
C SER A 72 -8.17 18.77 -32.71
N ASP A 73 -8.83 17.67 -33.10
CA ASP A 73 -9.37 17.40 -34.44
C ASP A 73 -8.91 18.33 -35.60
N SER A 74 -8.10 17.81 -36.52
CA SER A 74 -8.46 17.62 -37.95
C SER A 74 -7.27 17.43 -38.91
N SER A 75 -7.50 16.49 -39.84
CA SER A 75 -6.99 16.31 -41.22
C SER A 75 -5.50 15.97 -41.50
N LYS A 76 -5.34 14.75 -42.03
CA LYS A 76 -4.60 14.32 -43.25
C LYS A 76 -3.26 15.01 -43.56
N GLU A 77 -2.19 14.22 -43.67
CA GLU A 77 -1.59 13.89 -44.98
C GLU A 77 -0.50 12.80 -44.92
N THR A 78 -0.41 12.11 -46.06
CA THR A 78 0.39 10.96 -46.46
C THR A 78 1.90 11.19 -46.43
N SER A 79 2.69 10.20 -46.03
CA SER A 79 3.90 9.77 -46.79
C SER A 79 4.48 8.45 -46.30
N GLN A 80 4.84 7.64 -47.28
CA GLN A 80 5.33 6.27 -47.25
C GLN A 80 6.77 6.21 -46.71
N GLN A 81 7.17 5.11 -46.04
CA GLN A 81 8.49 4.49 -46.19
C GLN A 81 8.60 3.15 -45.43
N ASP A 82 8.71 2.08 -46.23
CA ASP A 82 9.65 0.95 -46.16
C ASP A 82 9.65 -0.12 -45.06
N HIS A 83 9.75 -1.36 -45.54
CA HIS A 83 9.70 -2.64 -44.85
C HIS A 83 11.10 -3.11 -44.40
N LEU A 84 11.27 -3.57 -43.15
CA LEU A 84 12.39 -4.43 -42.72
C LEU A 84 12.02 -5.28 -41.47
N PRO A 85 12.47 -6.54 -41.31
CA PRO A 85 11.75 -7.55 -40.53
C PRO A 85 12.10 -7.52 -39.03
N LYS A 86 11.18 -7.01 -38.20
CA LYS A 86 11.25 -6.98 -36.71
C LYS A 86 11.12 -8.36 -36.02
N LYS A 87 11.32 -9.48 -36.73
CA LYS A 87 11.04 -10.83 -36.18
C LYS A 87 12.17 -11.41 -35.32
N LYS A 88 13.44 -11.04 -35.52
CA LYS A 88 14.58 -11.63 -34.78
C LYS A 88 14.83 -11.03 -33.39
N SER A 89 14.51 -9.74 -33.17
CA SER A 89 14.70 -9.08 -31.86
C SER A 89 13.75 -9.61 -30.77
N LYS A 90 12.53 -10.01 -31.15
CA LYS A 90 11.54 -10.57 -30.22
C LYS A 90 11.96 -11.93 -29.66
N THR A 91 12.64 -12.77 -30.45
CA THR A 91 13.05 -14.12 -30.00
C THR A 91 14.26 -14.07 -29.07
N PHE A 92 15.24 -13.20 -29.34
CA PHE A 92 16.39 -12.99 -28.44
C PHE A 92 15.95 -12.43 -27.09
N SER A 93 15.01 -11.48 -27.09
CA SER A 93 14.39 -10.93 -25.87
C SER A 93 13.69 -11.99 -25.01
N LYS A 94 12.98 -12.95 -25.62
CA LYS A 94 12.36 -14.07 -24.89
C LYS A 94 13.39 -14.96 -24.19
N ARG A 95 14.50 -15.28 -24.87
CA ARG A 95 15.57 -16.13 -24.30
C ARG A 95 16.28 -15.43 -23.14
N MET A 96 16.60 -14.15 -23.29
CA MET A 96 17.20 -13.35 -22.22
C MET A 96 16.27 -13.25 -21.00
N ARG A 97 14.98 -12.99 -21.21
CA ARG A 97 14.00 -12.92 -20.12
C ARG A 97 13.90 -14.24 -19.35
N LYS A 98 13.88 -15.37 -20.06
CA LYS A 98 13.84 -16.71 -19.44
C LYS A 98 15.11 -17.03 -18.65
N MET A 99 16.27 -16.58 -19.14
CA MET A 99 17.55 -16.72 -18.43
C MET A 99 17.57 -15.90 -17.13
N GLN A 100 17.12 -14.66 -17.20
CA GLN A 100 17.06 -13.74 -16.05
C GLN A 100 16.06 -14.20 -14.98
N GLU A 101 14.93 -14.78 -15.40
CA GLU A 101 13.94 -15.37 -14.49
C GLU A 101 14.49 -16.63 -13.78
N PHE A 102 15.23 -17.47 -14.49
CA PHE A 102 15.88 -18.64 -13.90
C PHE A 102 16.95 -18.24 -12.88
N GLU A 103 17.77 -17.25 -13.22
CA GLU A 103 18.80 -16.69 -12.33
C GLU A 103 18.16 -16.10 -11.07
N LYS A 104 17.09 -15.30 -11.20
CA LYS A 104 16.35 -14.76 -10.05
C LYS A 104 15.78 -15.86 -9.17
N LYS A 105 15.23 -16.92 -9.76
CA LYS A 105 14.68 -18.06 -9.02
C LYS A 105 15.78 -18.83 -8.27
N MET A 106 16.97 -18.94 -8.84
CA MET A 106 18.12 -19.53 -8.17
C MET A 106 18.60 -18.66 -7.00
N GLN A 107 18.66 -17.35 -7.19
CA GLN A 107 19.00 -16.39 -6.13
C GLN A 107 18.00 -16.41 -4.97
N GLU A 108 16.69 -16.46 -5.26
CA GLU A 108 15.65 -16.57 -4.23
C GLU A 108 15.78 -17.88 -3.45
N LYS A 109 16.04 -19.00 -4.13
CA LYS A 109 16.24 -20.31 -3.49
C LYS A 109 17.51 -20.36 -2.64
N GLU A 110 18.58 -19.73 -3.09
CA GLU A 110 19.83 -19.61 -2.34
C GLU A 110 19.68 -18.68 -1.14
N PHE A 111 18.98 -17.55 -1.31
CA PHE A 111 18.63 -16.64 -0.23
C PHE A 111 17.78 -17.34 0.83
N GLU A 112 16.72 -18.05 0.43
CA GLU A 112 15.87 -18.80 1.35
C GLU A 112 16.67 -19.85 2.12
N ARG A 113 17.52 -20.62 1.43
CA ARG A 113 18.40 -21.60 2.07
C ARG A 113 19.40 -20.97 3.04
N ALA A 114 20.01 -19.84 2.67
CA ALA A 114 20.92 -19.10 3.52
C ALA A 114 20.20 -18.49 4.74
N PHE A 115 19.03 -17.90 4.51
CA PHE A 115 18.17 -17.31 5.53
C PHE A 115 17.73 -18.35 6.56
N PHE A 116 17.25 -19.52 6.13
CA PHE A 116 16.87 -20.60 7.04
C PHE A 116 18.08 -21.16 7.81
N ARG A 117 19.24 -21.33 7.17
CA ARG A 117 20.47 -21.75 7.86
C ARG A 117 20.90 -20.77 8.95
N GLU A 118 20.75 -19.47 8.72
CA GLU A 118 21.22 -18.43 9.63
C GLU A 118 20.24 -18.15 10.77
N PHE A 119 18.94 -18.26 10.51
CA PHE A 119 17.92 -17.83 11.45
C PHE A 119 17.22 -19.01 12.17
N TRP A 120 17.14 -20.19 11.56
CA TRP A 120 16.41 -21.37 12.07
C TRP A 120 17.22 -22.68 11.85
N PRO A 121 18.31 -22.89 12.61
CA PRO A 121 19.27 -23.99 12.37
C PRO A 121 18.73 -25.40 12.65
N ASP A 122 17.67 -25.54 13.47
CA ASP A 122 17.21 -26.85 13.97
C ASP A 122 16.25 -27.60 13.02
N ASN A 123 15.98 -27.08 11.81
CA ASN A 123 15.05 -27.69 10.84
C ASN A 123 15.71 -27.95 9.46
N VAL A 124 17.02 -28.21 9.44
CA VAL A 124 17.83 -28.68 8.30
C VAL A 124 18.37 -30.07 8.59
#